data_AF-A0A1R4JSM3-F1
#
_entry.id   AF-A0A1R4JSM3-F1
#
_cell.length_a   1.000
_cell.length_b   1.000
_cell.length_c   1.000
_cell.angle_alpha   90.00
_cell.angle_beta   90.00
_cell.angle_gamma   90.00
#
_symmetry.space_group_name_H-M   'P 1'
#
loop_
_entity.id
_entity.type
_entity.pdbx_description
1 polymer ?
#
loop_
_entity_poly.entity_id
_entity_poly.type
_entity_poly.pdbx_seq_one_letter_code
_entity_poly.pdbx_strand_id
1 'polypeptide(L)'
;MFQIIQKTIGEVPLLEVVKEELRNEELPTVIFYHGWTSHKESVLVQGYELAKRGIRAILPEAYMHGERSQSAQSTQDNTVFWEVVTHNLKEVNMIREKYISQNLSDAEKFGISGLSMGGITTSAMLTQFDWIHSAAILMGNTSPVDFSNWLLSSKWTDGYENMDGLLTEKIKNQLNAISLSEQPEKIAGKSVYFWHGTKDELVPFEQTKQFIEQIKDEPYARNISFTIGSGHGHKVPYEIAVSMAEFFKDSFEG
;
A
#
# COMPACT_ATOMS: atom_id res chain seq x y z
N MET A 1 -9.16 17.51 -18.90
CA MET A 1 -8.69 16.27 -19.59
C MET A 1 -7.77 15.55 -18.63
N PHE A 2 -7.50 14.25 -18.76
CA PHE A 2 -6.54 13.55 -17.87
C PHE A 2 -5.27 13.20 -18.63
N GLN A 3 -4.12 13.36 -17.98
CA GLN A 3 -2.83 12.93 -18.50
C GLN A 3 -2.31 11.75 -17.67
N ILE A 4 -1.72 10.78 -18.37
CA ILE A 4 -0.93 9.69 -17.79
C ILE A 4 0.49 9.91 -18.29
N ILE A 5 1.40 10.24 -17.37
CA ILE A 5 2.77 10.63 -17.70
C ILE A 5 3.70 9.55 -17.15
N GLN A 6 4.44 8.88 -18.04
CA GLN A 6 5.50 7.96 -17.64
C GLN A 6 6.75 8.74 -17.25
N LYS A 7 7.30 8.43 -16.08
CA LYS A 7 8.52 9.05 -15.55
C LYS A 7 9.40 8.00 -14.90
N THR A 8 10.65 8.36 -14.67
CA THR A 8 11.57 7.59 -13.82
C THR A 8 12.18 8.54 -12.79
N ILE A 9 12.09 8.17 -11.51
CA ILE A 9 12.74 8.90 -10.41
C ILE A 9 13.76 7.96 -9.78
N GLY A 10 15.04 8.33 -9.83
CA GLY A 10 16.12 7.40 -9.50
C GLY A 10 16.07 6.17 -10.42
N GLU A 11 15.89 5.00 -9.84
CA GLU A 11 15.72 3.72 -10.55
C GLU A 11 14.27 3.23 -10.59
N VAL A 12 13.30 4.08 -10.25
CA VAL A 12 11.88 3.72 -10.13
C VAL A 12 11.08 4.27 -11.31
N PRO A 13 10.73 3.44 -12.30
CA PRO A 13 9.70 3.79 -13.28
C PRO A 13 8.36 3.99 -12.57
N LEU A 14 7.60 4.99 -12.99
CA LEU A 14 6.29 5.30 -12.42
C LEU A 14 5.37 5.94 -13.43
N LEU A 15 4.07 5.92 -13.14
CA LEU A 15 3.07 6.73 -13.83
C LEU A 15 2.60 7.85 -12.90
N GLU A 16 2.51 9.06 -13.44
CA GLU A 16 1.74 10.14 -12.83
C GLU A 16 0.39 10.25 -13.54
N VAL A 17 -0.69 10.24 -12.76
CA VAL A 17 -2.05 10.47 -13.24
C VAL A 17 -2.59 11.74 -12.62
N VAL A 18 -2.92 12.72 -13.47
CA VAL A 18 -3.34 14.06 -13.04
C VAL A 18 -4.30 14.69 -14.06
N LYS A 19 -5.11 15.65 -13.62
CA LYS A 19 -5.87 16.52 -14.53
C LYS A 19 -4.89 17.41 -15.30
N GLU A 20 -5.04 17.46 -16.61
CA GLU A 20 -4.14 18.23 -17.50
C GLU A 20 -4.03 19.69 -17.07
N GLU A 21 -5.16 20.29 -16.75
CA GLU A 21 -5.26 21.68 -16.30
C GLU A 21 -4.58 21.96 -14.96
N LEU A 22 -4.29 20.93 -14.15
CA LEU A 22 -3.65 21.05 -12.83
C LEU A 22 -2.20 20.51 -12.82
N ARG A 23 -1.67 20.07 -13.96
CA ARG A 23 -0.42 19.28 -14.00
C ARG A 23 0.79 19.98 -13.35
N ASN A 24 0.85 21.30 -13.46
CA ASN A 24 1.95 22.14 -12.97
C ASN A 24 1.63 22.81 -11.64
N GLU A 25 0.45 22.55 -11.07
CA GLU A 25 0.02 23.13 -9.80
C GLU A 25 0.50 22.27 -8.63
N GLU A 26 0.66 22.91 -7.48
CA GLU A 26 0.83 22.22 -6.21
C GLU A 26 -0.50 21.57 -5.80
N LEU A 27 -0.53 20.25 -5.63
CA LEU A 27 -1.75 19.49 -5.30
C LEU A 27 -1.50 18.56 -4.11
N PRO A 28 -2.58 18.13 -3.42
CA PRO A 28 -2.54 16.90 -2.63
C PRO A 28 -2.10 15.73 -3.51
N THR A 29 -1.29 14.84 -2.95
CA THR A 29 -0.66 13.75 -3.71
C THR A 29 -0.80 12.43 -2.98
N VAL A 30 -1.08 11.36 -3.72
CA VAL A 30 -1.11 9.99 -3.21
C VAL A 30 -0.19 9.10 -4.04
N ILE A 31 0.73 8.39 -3.36
CA ILE A 31 1.48 7.29 -3.99
C ILE A 31 0.67 6.01 -3.81
N PHE A 32 0.38 5.30 -4.90
CA PHE A 32 -0.40 4.07 -4.89
C PHE A 32 0.43 2.87 -5.40
N TYR A 33 0.68 1.90 -4.53
CA TYR A 33 1.44 0.68 -4.86
C TYR A 33 0.54 -0.46 -5.36
N HIS A 34 0.96 -1.14 -6.42
CA HIS A 34 0.26 -2.31 -6.98
C HIS A 34 0.55 -3.61 -6.19
N GLY A 35 -0.17 -4.68 -6.54
CA GLY A 35 -0.03 -6.00 -5.91
C GLY A 35 1.14 -6.85 -6.44
N TRP A 36 1.43 -7.94 -5.75
CA TRP A 36 2.44 -8.95 -6.13
C TRP A 36 2.15 -9.51 -7.53
N THR A 37 3.19 -9.78 -8.33
CA THR A 37 3.12 -10.21 -9.75
C THR A 37 2.44 -9.24 -10.72
N SER A 38 2.01 -8.07 -10.25
CA SER A 38 1.41 -7.04 -11.09
C SER A 38 2.43 -5.99 -11.56
N HIS A 39 1.92 -4.88 -12.10
CA HIS A 39 2.71 -3.76 -12.59
C HIS A 39 1.95 -2.43 -12.42
N LYS A 40 2.63 -1.28 -12.48
CA LYS A 40 2.06 0.06 -12.25
C LYS A 40 0.83 0.41 -13.10
N GLU A 41 0.71 -0.06 -14.35
CA GLU A 41 -0.46 0.20 -15.20
C GLU A 41 -1.73 -0.50 -14.66
N SER A 42 -1.57 -1.59 -13.90
CA SER A 42 -2.71 -2.37 -13.36
C SER A 42 -3.55 -1.58 -12.35
N VAL A 43 -3.02 -0.49 -11.80
CA VAL A 43 -3.67 0.36 -10.80
C VAL A 43 -4.09 1.73 -11.35
N LEU A 44 -4.18 1.85 -12.68
CA LEU A 44 -4.63 3.07 -13.35
C LEU A 44 -6.06 3.46 -12.96
N VAL A 45 -6.93 2.51 -12.62
CA VAL A 45 -8.30 2.82 -12.16
C VAL A 45 -8.25 3.65 -10.87
N GLN A 46 -7.39 3.26 -9.92
CA GLN A 46 -7.20 3.95 -8.65
C GLN A 46 -6.56 5.32 -8.88
N GLY A 47 -5.52 5.39 -9.71
CA GLY A 47 -4.89 6.66 -10.07
C GLY A 47 -5.85 7.63 -10.78
N TYR A 48 -6.72 7.12 -11.64
CA TYR A 48 -7.75 7.89 -12.34
C TYR A 48 -8.82 8.42 -11.39
N GLU A 49 -9.31 7.60 -10.45
CA GLU A 49 -10.30 8.05 -9.48
C GLU A 49 -9.74 9.10 -8.51
N LEU A 50 -8.47 9.01 -8.13
CA LEU A 50 -7.76 10.06 -7.38
C LEU A 50 -7.67 11.36 -8.19
N ALA A 51 -7.19 11.27 -9.44
CA ALA A 51 -7.09 12.44 -10.33
C ALA A 51 -8.43 13.13 -10.55
N LYS A 52 -9.55 12.40 -10.62
CA LYS A 52 -10.91 12.96 -10.69
C LYS A 52 -11.23 13.90 -9.52
N ARG A 53 -10.70 13.63 -8.32
CA ARG A 53 -10.83 14.49 -7.12
C ARG A 53 -9.80 15.61 -7.04
N GLY A 54 -9.00 15.82 -8.08
CA GLY A 54 -7.95 16.86 -8.07
C GLY A 54 -6.71 16.47 -7.29
N ILE A 55 -6.56 15.18 -6.96
CA ILE A 55 -5.40 14.63 -6.27
C ILE A 55 -4.43 14.09 -7.33
N ARG A 56 -3.14 14.42 -7.22
CA ARG A 56 -2.13 13.80 -8.09
C ARG A 56 -1.85 12.38 -7.63
N ALA A 57 -2.00 11.42 -8.52
CA ALA A 57 -1.70 10.02 -8.23
C ALA A 57 -0.36 9.62 -8.83
N ILE A 58 0.51 9.02 -8.01
CA ILE A 58 1.81 8.49 -8.41
C ILE A 58 1.77 6.97 -8.27
N LEU A 59 2.02 6.25 -9.36
CA LEU A 59 1.92 4.79 -9.44
C LEU A 59 3.32 4.23 -9.71
N PRO A 60 4.15 3.98 -8.69
CA PRO A 60 5.50 3.44 -8.87
C PRO A 60 5.46 1.94 -9.23
N GLU A 61 6.43 1.54 -10.05
CA GLU A 61 6.74 0.13 -10.27
C GLU A 61 7.50 -0.42 -9.05
N ALA A 62 6.92 -1.42 -8.40
CA ALA A 62 7.57 -2.08 -7.27
C ALA A 62 8.88 -2.74 -7.69
N TYR A 63 9.82 -2.86 -6.76
CA TYR A 63 11.09 -3.56 -7.01
C TYR A 63 10.84 -4.98 -7.58
N MET A 64 11.66 -5.39 -8.55
CA MET A 64 11.56 -6.68 -9.26
C MET A 64 10.24 -6.95 -10.01
N HIS A 65 9.37 -5.95 -10.17
CA HIS A 65 8.10 -6.08 -10.89
C HIS A 65 8.08 -5.26 -12.19
N GLY A 66 7.17 -5.58 -13.10
CA GLY A 66 6.96 -4.85 -14.35
C GLY A 66 8.27 -4.55 -15.09
N GLU A 67 8.53 -3.26 -15.36
CA GLU A 67 9.75 -2.79 -16.03
C GLU A 67 11.05 -3.09 -15.27
N ARG A 68 10.96 -3.37 -13.96
CA ARG A 68 12.09 -3.70 -13.09
C ARG A 68 12.30 -5.21 -12.92
N SER A 69 11.49 -6.03 -13.59
CA SER A 69 11.60 -7.49 -13.49
C SER A 69 12.89 -8.00 -14.13
N GLN A 70 13.64 -8.84 -13.40
CA GLN A 70 14.74 -9.61 -13.96
C GLN A 70 14.20 -10.97 -14.40
N SER A 71 14.55 -11.40 -15.62
CA SER A 71 13.98 -12.57 -16.31
C SER A 71 14.23 -13.94 -15.64
N ALA A 72 14.85 -13.99 -14.45
CA ALA A 72 15.31 -15.24 -13.83
C ALA A 72 14.99 -15.41 -12.33
N GLN A 73 14.40 -14.44 -11.64
CA GLN A 73 14.06 -14.62 -10.22
C GLN A 73 12.68 -15.28 -10.08
N SER A 74 12.67 -16.50 -9.53
CA SER A 74 11.43 -17.20 -9.19
C SER A 74 10.65 -16.40 -8.15
N THR A 75 9.45 -15.98 -8.50
CA THR A 75 8.46 -15.26 -7.66
C THR A 75 7.90 -16.11 -6.50
N GLN A 76 8.57 -17.21 -6.15
CA GLN A 76 8.12 -18.23 -5.19
C GLN A 76 8.91 -18.25 -3.87
N ASP A 77 9.89 -17.36 -3.69
CA ASP A 77 10.62 -17.25 -2.43
C ASP A 77 10.02 -16.14 -1.55
N ASN A 78 9.55 -16.52 -0.36
CA ASN A 78 8.99 -15.61 0.65
C ASN A 78 9.97 -14.51 1.08
N THR A 79 11.28 -14.74 0.97
CA THR A 79 12.30 -13.72 1.27
C THR A 79 12.27 -12.57 0.26
N VAL A 80 12.00 -12.87 -1.01
CA VAL A 80 11.86 -11.87 -2.07
C VAL A 80 10.65 -10.97 -1.82
N PHE A 81 9.56 -11.52 -1.26
CA PHE A 81 8.38 -10.72 -0.91
C PHE A 81 8.73 -9.54 0.01
N TRP A 82 9.44 -9.83 1.10
CA TRP A 82 9.83 -8.81 2.07
C TRP A 82 10.97 -7.92 1.58
N GLU A 83 11.82 -8.40 0.67
CA GLU A 83 12.79 -7.57 -0.03
C GLU A 83 12.10 -6.48 -0.86
N VAL A 84 11.05 -6.83 -1.61
CA VAL A 84 10.26 -5.87 -2.40
C VAL A 84 9.59 -4.83 -1.49
N VAL A 85 8.94 -5.25 -0.41
CA VAL A 85 8.35 -4.32 0.57
C VAL A 85 9.41 -3.39 1.15
N THR A 86 10.57 -3.93 1.55
CA THR A 86 11.68 -3.15 2.12
C THR A 86 12.24 -2.13 1.11
N HIS A 87 12.33 -2.50 -0.18
CA HIS A 87 12.75 -1.57 -1.23
C HIS A 87 11.76 -0.43 -1.42
N ASN A 88 10.45 -0.72 -1.43
CA ASN A 88 9.44 0.33 -1.51
C ASN A 88 9.57 1.34 -0.35
N LEU A 89 9.84 0.85 0.87
CA LEU A 89 10.11 1.71 2.04
C LEU A 89 11.34 2.60 1.85
N LYS A 90 12.42 2.08 1.25
CA LYS A 90 13.65 2.86 1.00
C LYS A 90 13.44 3.93 -0.07
N GLU A 91 12.59 3.66 -1.06
CA GLU A 91 12.43 4.48 -2.26
C GLU A 91 11.37 5.59 -2.12
N VAL A 92 10.37 5.42 -1.24
CA VAL A 92 9.21 6.33 -1.16
C VAL A 92 9.58 7.79 -0.88
N ASN A 93 10.55 8.04 0.02
CA ASN A 93 10.97 9.40 0.33
C ASN A 93 11.59 10.10 -0.88
N MET A 94 12.38 9.40 -1.69
CA MET A 94 12.95 9.97 -2.91
C MET A 94 11.86 10.41 -3.89
N ILE A 95 10.79 9.62 -4.03
CA ILE A 95 9.63 9.95 -4.86
C ILE A 95 8.93 11.18 -4.30
N ARG A 96 8.59 11.19 -3.00
CA ARG A 96 7.96 12.31 -2.31
C ARG A 96 8.74 13.61 -2.49
N GLU A 97 10.02 13.60 -2.12
CA GLU A 97 10.89 14.79 -2.17
C GLU A 97 11.03 15.33 -3.59
N LYS A 98 11.07 14.48 -4.61
CA LYS A 98 11.16 14.92 -6.00
C LYS A 98 9.95 15.76 -6.41
N TYR A 99 8.75 15.39 -5.99
CA TYR A 99 7.53 16.13 -6.32
C TYR A 99 7.37 17.40 -5.48
N ILE A 100 7.76 17.37 -4.21
CA ILE A 100 7.76 18.55 -3.33
C ILE A 100 8.77 19.58 -3.83
N SER A 101 10.01 19.18 -4.15
CA SER A 101 11.06 20.09 -4.63
C SER A 101 10.72 20.78 -5.96
N GLN A 102 9.74 20.25 -6.69
CA GLN A 102 9.24 20.79 -7.96
C GLN A 102 8.00 21.67 -7.77
N ASN A 103 7.56 21.92 -6.52
CA ASN A 103 6.30 22.59 -6.17
C ASN A 103 5.08 21.93 -6.82
N LEU A 104 5.14 20.61 -7.00
CA LEU A 104 4.02 19.85 -7.55
C LEU A 104 3.19 19.26 -6.42
N SER A 105 3.77 18.89 -5.27
CA SER A 105 3.02 18.30 -4.16
C SER A 105 3.10 19.14 -2.90
N ASP A 106 1.94 19.32 -2.28
CA ASP A 106 1.83 19.86 -0.93
C ASP A 106 2.43 18.85 0.06
N ALA A 107 3.40 19.31 0.84
CA ALA A 107 4.16 18.47 1.78
C ALA A 107 3.30 17.93 2.93
N GLU A 108 2.24 18.66 3.30
CA GLU A 108 1.33 18.34 4.41
C GLU A 108 0.11 17.54 3.93
N LYS A 109 -0.21 17.58 2.63
CA LYS A 109 -1.33 16.83 2.04
C LYS A 109 -0.84 15.64 1.20
N PHE A 110 -0.05 14.79 1.85
CA PHE A 110 0.60 13.66 1.20
C PHE A 110 0.11 12.33 1.78
N GLY A 111 -0.46 11.48 0.93
CA GLY A 111 -1.02 10.19 1.31
C GLY A 111 -0.36 9.00 0.65
N ILE A 112 -0.58 7.81 1.20
CA ILE A 112 -0.04 6.54 0.68
C ILE A 112 -1.15 5.50 0.61
N SER A 113 -1.17 4.73 -0.47
CA SER A 113 -2.16 3.69 -0.65
C SER A 113 -1.56 2.48 -1.37
N GLY A 114 -2.26 1.36 -1.30
CA GLY A 114 -1.98 0.24 -2.17
C GLY A 114 -2.96 -0.89 -2.01
N LEU A 115 -2.85 -1.86 -2.91
CA LEU A 115 -3.65 -3.09 -2.87
C LEU A 115 -2.76 -4.33 -2.68
N SER A 116 -3.24 -5.30 -1.92
CA SER A 116 -2.55 -6.58 -1.68
C SER A 116 -1.14 -6.34 -1.10
N MET A 117 -0.07 -6.75 -1.78
CA MET A 117 1.32 -6.36 -1.44
C MET A 117 1.48 -4.85 -1.25
N GLY A 118 0.85 -4.02 -2.10
CA GLY A 118 0.86 -2.57 -1.94
C GLY A 118 0.13 -2.11 -0.68
N GLY A 119 -0.91 -2.82 -0.24
CA GLY A 119 -1.59 -2.57 1.03
C GLY A 119 -0.73 -2.96 2.24
N ILE A 120 0.02 -4.07 2.14
CA ILE A 120 1.04 -4.47 3.13
C ILE A 120 2.16 -3.43 3.20
N THR A 121 2.65 -2.98 2.04
CA THR A 121 3.64 -1.90 1.92
C THR A 121 3.12 -0.62 2.58
N THR A 122 1.87 -0.24 2.34
CA THR A 122 1.24 0.93 2.95
C THR A 122 1.16 0.81 4.48
N SER A 123 0.79 -0.38 4.98
CA SER A 123 0.74 -0.67 6.41
C SER A 123 2.13 -0.51 7.04
N ALA A 124 3.17 -1.03 6.40
CA ALA A 124 4.55 -0.85 6.82
C ALA A 124 4.98 0.63 6.76
N MET A 125 4.60 1.38 5.71
CA MET A 125 4.94 2.81 5.60
C MET A 125 4.37 3.65 6.75
N LEU A 126 3.16 3.35 7.22
CA LEU A 126 2.56 4.03 8.39
C LEU A 126 3.42 3.91 9.65
N THR A 127 4.20 2.83 9.79
CA THR A 127 5.09 2.61 10.93
C THR A 127 6.38 3.43 10.86
N GLN A 128 6.81 3.77 9.63
CA GLN A 128 8.13 4.35 9.35
C GLN A 128 8.09 5.85 9.07
N PHE A 129 6.94 6.40 8.66
CA PHE A 129 6.87 7.75 8.10
C PHE A 129 5.80 8.63 8.75
N ASP A 130 6.25 9.58 9.56
CA ASP A 130 5.38 10.52 10.26
C ASP A 130 4.73 11.54 9.31
N TRP A 131 5.33 11.81 8.14
CA TRP A 131 4.79 12.75 7.13
C TRP A 131 3.53 12.26 6.41
N ILE A 132 3.15 10.98 6.56
CA ILE A 132 1.92 10.46 5.94
C ILE A 132 0.71 11.10 6.62
N HIS A 133 -0.05 11.90 5.88
CA HIS A 133 -1.28 12.54 6.36
C HIS A 133 -2.46 11.56 6.36
N SER A 134 -2.61 10.82 5.27
CA SER A 134 -3.68 9.84 5.11
C SER A 134 -3.21 8.59 4.39
N ALA A 135 -3.86 7.45 4.67
CA ALA A 135 -3.54 6.20 4.03
C ALA A 135 -4.77 5.32 3.73
N ALA A 136 -4.68 4.52 2.67
CA ALA A 136 -5.70 3.53 2.35
C ALA A 136 -5.06 2.15 2.10
N ILE A 137 -5.49 1.16 2.87
CA ILE A 137 -5.01 -0.22 2.81
C ILE A 137 -6.13 -1.07 2.21
N LEU A 138 -5.95 -1.48 0.95
CA LEU A 138 -6.93 -2.30 0.24
C LEU A 138 -6.42 -3.75 0.23
N MET A 139 -7.20 -4.68 0.77
CA MET A 139 -6.89 -6.13 0.84
C MET A 139 -5.45 -6.43 1.30
N GLY A 140 -4.90 -5.59 2.18
CA GLY A 140 -3.54 -5.70 2.69
C GLY A 140 -3.48 -6.48 3.99
N ASN A 141 -2.36 -6.34 4.72
CA ASN A 141 -2.17 -6.96 6.01
C ASN A 141 -1.29 -6.07 6.91
N THR A 142 -1.60 -6.02 8.19
CA THR A 142 -0.94 -5.17 9.20
C THR A 142 0.12 -5.90 10.02
N SER A 143 0.23 -7.23 9.88
CA SER A 143 1.17 -8.08 10.62
C SER A 143 2.04 -8.89 9.66
N PRO A 144 3.24 -8.38 9.31
CA PRO A 144 4.23 -9.11 8.53
C PRO A 144 4.54 -10.53 9.01
N VAL A 145 4.62 -10.75 10.32
CA VAL A 145 4.88 -12.08 10.88
C VAL A 145 3.68 -13.00 10.70
N ASP A 146 2.46 -12.56 11.01
CA ASP A 146 1.27 -13.40 10.85
C ASP A 146 0.95 -13.68 9.38
N PHE A 147 1.22 -12.71 8.50
CA PHE A 147 1.11 -12.92 7.06
C PHE A 147 2.15 -13.91 6.57
N SER A 148 3.38 -13.85 7.07
CA SER A 148 4.41 -14.84 6.72
C SER A 148 4.03 -16.23 7.21
N ASN A 149 3.54 -16.39 8.45
CA ASN A 149 3.04 -17.66 8.96
C ASN A 149 1.85 -18.18 8.12
N TRP A 150 0.96 -17.29 7.68
CA TRP A 150 -0.14 -17.64 6.78
C TRP A 150 0.38 -18.13 5.43
N LEU A 151 1.33 -17.42 4.80
CA LEU A 151 1.94 -17.86 3.54
C LEU A 151 2.53 -19.26 3.67
N LEU A 152 3.25 -19.54 4.77
CA LEU A 152 3.87 -20.84 5.04
C LEU A 152 2.87 -22.00 5.24
N SER A 153 1.63 -21.71 5.63
CA SER A 153 0.59 -22.70 5.93
C SER A 153 -0.52 -22.77 4.87
N SER A 154 -0.48 -21.86 3.89
CA SER A 154 -1.48 -21.76 2.84
C SER A 154 -1.25 -22.76 1.72
N LYS A 155 -2.29 -23.05 0.93
CA LYS A 155 -2.25 -23.89 -0.28
C LYS A 155 -1.17 -23.53 -1.32
N TRP A 156 -0.53 -22.36 -1.18
CA TRP A 156 0.60 -21.94 -2.01
C TRP A 156 1.89 -22.71 -1.70
N THR A 157 1.93 -23.45 -0.59
CA THR A 157 3.06 -24.32 -0.21
C THR A 157 2.84 -25.79 -0.55
N ASP A 158 1.77 -26.17 -1.26
CA ASP A 158 1.58 -27.55 -1.72
C ASP A 158 2.74 -27.95 -2.65
N GLY A 159 3.65 -28.78 -2.12
CA GLY A 159 4.90 -29.21 -2.78
C GLY A 159 6.20 -28.82 -2.08
N TYR A 160 6.15 -28.03 -1.00
CA TYR A 160 7.32 -27.67 -0.20
C TYR A 160 7.43 -28.56 1.05
N GLU A 161 8.39 -29.48 1.06
CA GLU A 161 8.75 -30.26 2.25
C GLU A 161 9.49 -29.37 3.26
N ASN A 162 8.98 -29.29 4.49
CA ASN A 162 9.60 -28.62 5.66
C ASN A 162 10.00 -27.15 5.48
N MET A 163 9.05 -26.25 5.70
CA MET A 163 9.29 -24.79 5.89
C MET A 163 9.75 -24.42 7.32
N ASP A 164 10.02 -25.41 8.17
CA ASP A 164 10.42 -25.21 9.56
C ASP A 164 11.75 -24.45 9.64
N GLY A 165 11.76 -23.31 10.34
CA GLY A 165 12.96 -22.47 10.52
C GLY A 165 13.16 -21.32 9.51
N LEU A 166 12.28 -21.12 8.53
CA LEU A 166 12.37 -19.97 7.61
C LEU A 166 12.14 -18.62 8.30
N LEU A 167 11.22 -18.56 9.27
CA LEU A 167 10.99 -17.40 10.13
C LEU A 167 11.89 -17.49 11.37
N THR A 168 13.19 -17.31 11.18
CA THR A 168 14.13 -17.18 12.31
C THR A 168 13.76 -15.99 13.20
N GLU A 169 14.14 -16.01 14.48
CA GLU A 169 13.93 -14.86 15.39
C GLU A 169 14.51 -13.55 14.84
N LYS A 170 15.63 -13.63 14.11
CA LYS A 170 16.21 -12.47 13.43
C LYS A 170 15.26 -11.89 12.37
N ILE A 171 14.66 -12.74 11.55
CA ILE A 171 13.72 -12.31 10.50
C ILE A 171 12.44 -11.78 11.16
N LYS A 172 11.90 -12.46 12.17
CA LYS A 172 10.73 -11.96 12.92
C LYS A 172 10.98 -10.58 13.49
N ASN A 173 12.14 -10.34 14.09
CA ASN A 173 12.48 -9.01 14.63
C ASN A 173 12.53 -7.93 13.53
N GLN A 174 13.04 -8.26 12.34
CA GLN A 174 13.03 -7.33 11.20
C GLN A 174 11.61 -7.04 10.70
N LEU A 175 10.75 -8.06 10.65
CA LEU A 175 9.35 -7.94 10.25
C LEU A 175 8.50 -7.18 11.28
N ASN A 176 8.74 -7.41 12.57
CA ASN A 176 8.08 -6.69 13.66
C ASN A 176 8.42 -5.21 13.65
N ALA A 177 9.64 -4.83 13.27
CA ALA A 177 10.04 -3.42 13.16
C ALA A 177 9.25 -2.61 12.12
N ILE A 178 8.53 -3.27 11.21
CA ILE A 178 7.65 -2.65 10.21
C ILE A 178 6.19 -3.10 10.37
N SER A 179 5.84 -3.74 11.49
CA SER A 179 4.51 -4.29 11.74
C SER A 179 3.60 -3.24 12.35
N LEU A 180 2.53 -2.88 11.65
CA LEU A 180 1.53 -1.97 12.21
C LEU A 180 0.78 -2.59 13.40
N SER A 181 0.70 -3.91 13.46
CA SER A 181 0.06 -4.62 14.58
C SER A 181 0.89 -4.58 15.87
N GLU A 182 2.21 -4.41 15.76
CA GLU A 182 3.12 -4.27 16.91
C GLU A 182 3.24 -2.82 17.42
N GLN A 183 2.93 -1.84 16.57
CA GLN A 183 3.00 -0.41 16.88
C GLN A 183 1.78 0.34 16.32
N PRO A 184 0.54 -0.03 16.71
CA PRO A 184 -0.69 0.52 16.17
C PRO A 184 -0.85 2.03 16.45
N GLU A 185 -0.24 2.54 17.53
CA GLU A 185 -0.27 3.96 17.89
C GLU A 185 0.35 4.89 16.84
N LYS A 186 1.12 4.35 15.89
CA LYS A 186 1.71 5.11 14.77
C LYS A 186 0.70 5.71 13.80
N ILE A 187 -0.55 5.26 13.85
CA ILE A 187 -1.64 5.88 13.08
C ILE A 187 -2.18 7.14 13.75
N ALA A 188 -1.74 7.48 14.97
CA ALA A 188 -2.20 8.67 15.68
C ALA A 188 -2.07 9.93 14.81
N GLY A 189 -3.17 10.68 14.69
CA GLY A 189 -3.23 11.90 13.90
C GLY A 189 -3.35 11.70 12.39
N LYS A 190 -3.31 10.45 11.90
CA LYS A 190 -3.46 10.11 10.48
C LYS A 190 -4.88 9.65 10.20
N SER A 191 -5.41 9.97 9.01
CA SER A 191 -6.65 9.35 8.54
C SER A 191 -6.31 8.02 7.87
N VAL A 192 -6.93 6.91 8.28
CA VAL A 192 -6.64 5.59 7.70
C VAL A 192 -7.90 4.86 7.26
N TYR A 193 -7.96 4.47 5.99
CA TYR A 193 -9.03 3.68 5.42
C TYR A 193 -8.60 2.24 5.20
N PHE A 194 -9.44 1.30 5.58
CA PHE A 194 -9.27 -0.12 5.32
C PHE A 194 -10.42 -0.63 4.45
N TRP A 195 -10.09 -1.47 3.47
CA TRP A 195 -11.07 -2.30 2.79
C TRP A 195 -10.55 -3.71 2.65
N HIS A 196 -11.39 -4.72 2.91
CA HIS A 196 -10.99 -6.12 2.72
C HIS A 196 -12.20 -7.00 2.37
N GLY A 197 -12.02 -7.90 1.40
CA GLY A 197 -13.06 -8.85 0.96
C GLY A 197 -13.17 -10.06 1.88
N THR A 198 -14.38 -10.46 2.26
CA THR A 198 -14.57 -11.56 3.25
C THR A 198 -14.28 -12.96 2.70
N LYS A 199 -14.12 -13.09 1.38
CA LYS A 199 -13.78 -14.35 0.68
C LYS A 199 -12.39 -14.30 0.07
N ASP A 200 -11.52 -13.42 0.58
CA ASP A 200 -10.13 -13.34 0.16
C ASP A 200 -9.37 -14.58 0.62
N GLU A 201 -8.91 -15.38 -0.34
CA GLU A 201 -8.13 -16.60 -0.09
C GLU A 201 -6.61 -16.38 -0.21
N LEU A 202 -6.17 -15.17 -0.57
CA LEU A 202 -4.76 -14.84 -0.75
C LEU A 202 -4.21 -14.07 0.44
N VAL A 203 -4.98 -13.10 0.94
CA VAL A 203 -4.65 -12.34 2.15
C VAL A 203 -5.79 -12.52 3.16
N PRO A 204 -5.50 -13.04 4.36
CA PRO A 204 -6.53 -13.48 5.29
C PRO A 204 -7.29 -12.29 5.86
N PHE A 205 -8.55 -12.15 5.46
CA PHE A 205 -9.48 -11.11 5.94
C PHE A 205 -9.51 -11.00 7.47
N GLU A 206 -9.50 -12.15 8.15
CA GLU A 206 -9.65 -12.22 9.59
C GLU A 206 -8.51 -11.51 10.34
N GLN A 207 -7.28 -11.51 9.80
CA GLN A 207 -6.15 -10.79 10.42
C GLN A 207 -6.38 -9.27 10.40
N THR A 208 -6.83 -8.72 9.27
CA THR A 208 -7.20 -7.30 9.16
C THR A 208 -8.37 -6.97 10.09
N LYS A 209 -9.40 -7.82 10.12
CA LYS A 209 -10.57 -7.60 10.99
C LYS A 209 -10.19 -7.58 12.47
N GLN A 210 -9.38 -8.55 12.92
CA GLN A 210 -8.91 -8.64 14.31
C GLN A 210 -8.10 -7.40 14.71
N PHE A 211 -7.19 -6.94 13.85
CA PHE A 211 -6.44 -5.71 14.08
C PHE A 211 -7.38 -4.50 14.29
N ILE A 212 -8.36 -4.31 13.41
CA ILE A 212 -9.33 -3.20 13.54
C ILE A 212 -10.16 -3.34 14.83
N GLU A 213 -10.64 -4.54 15.14
CA GLU A 213 -11.42 -4.77 16.36
C GLU A 213 -10.62 -4.51 17.64
N GLN A 214 -9.31 -4.77 17.62
CA GLN A 214 -8.40 -4.52 18.74
C GLN A 214 -8.18 -3.02 18.99
N ILE A 215 -8.12 -2.20 17.94
CA ILE A 215 -7.73 -0.79 18.06
C ILE A 215 -8.91 0.19 18.02
N LYS A 216 -10.11 -0.22 17.58
CA LYS A 216 -11.24 0.69 17.28
C LYS A 216 -11.64 1.62 18.43
N ASP A 217 -11.42 1.21 19.68
CA ASP A 217 -11.79 1.96 20.88
C ASP A 217 -10.61 2.76 21.45
N GLU A 218 -9.43 2.70 20.82
CA GLU A 218 -8.22 3.36 21.27
C GLU A 218 -8.16 4.84 20.86
N PRO A 219 -7.63 5.75 21.70
CA PRO A 219 -7.59 7.18 21.40
C PRO A 219 -6.80 7.56 20.14
N TYR A 220 -5.80 6.78 19.76
CA TYR A 220 -5.00 7.01 18.55
C TYR A 220 -5.72 6.58 17.26
N ALA A 221 -6.77 5.76 17.37
CA ALA A 221 -7.49 5.17 16.24
C ALA A 221 -8.74 5.98 15.81
N ARG A 222 -8.86 7.23 16.26
CA ARG A 222 -10.05 8.08 16.06
C ARG A 222 -10.44 8.31 14.60
N ASN A 223 -9.47 8.32 13.69
CA ASN A 223 -9.67 8.67 12.29
C ASN A 223 -9.54 7.43 11.37
N ILE A 224 -9.95 6.26 11.87
CA ILE A 224 -9.96 5.03 11.09
C ILE A 224 -11.36 4.75 10.55
N SER A 225 -11.41 4.28 9.30
CA SER A 225 -12.62 3.74 8.70
C SER A 225 -12.35 2.37 8.10
N PHE A 226 -13.31 1.45 8.22
CA PHE A 226 -13.18 0.08 7.71
C PHE A 226 -14.45 -0.34 6.96
N THR A 227 -14.28 -0.68 5.68
CA THR A 227 -15.34 -1.21 4.83
C THR A 227 -15.13 -2.70 4.59
N ILE A 228 -16.11 -3.52 4.98
CA ILE A 228 -16.11 -4.96 4.78
C ILE A 228 -16.71 -5.29 3.41
N GLY A 229 -15.89 -5.85 2.51
CA GLY A 229 -16.30 -6.33 1.19
C GLY A 229 -17.00 -7.69 1.27
N SER A 230 -18.21 -7.74 1.82
CA SER A 230 -18.98 -8.98 1.96
C SER A 230 -19.10 -9.73 0.62
N GLY A 231 -18.69 -10.99 0.60
CA GLY A 231 -18.74 -11.84 -0.59
C GLY A 231 -17.65 -11.60 -1.64
N HIS A 232 -16.80 -10.59 -1.46
CA HIS A 232 -15.69 -10.28 -2.37
C HIS A 232 -14.45 -11.12 -2.05
N GLY A 233 -13.76 -11.58 -3.11
CA GLY A 233 -12.46 -12.25 -3.01
C GLY A 233 -11.29 -11.28 -3.11
N HIS A 234 -10.13 -11.76 -3.55
CA HIS A 234 -8.91 -10.96 -3.73
C HIS A 234 -8.94 -10.08 -4.99
N LYS A 235 -9.96 -9.23 -5.11
CA LYS A 235 -10.08 -8.23 -6.19
C LYS A 235 -10.78 -6.98 -5.68
N VAL A 236 -10.16 -5.81 -5.86
CA VAL A 236 -10.73 -4.52 -5.46
C VAL A 236 -11.84 -4.16 -6.47
N PRO A 237 -13.10 -4.02 -6.03
CA PRO A 237 -14.19 -3.55 -6.88
C PRO A 237 -14.02 -2.07 -7.25
N TYR A 238 -14.62 -1.64 -8.35
CA TYR A 238 -14.50 -0.27 -8.82
C TYR A 238 -15.05 0.74 -7.80
N GLU A 239 -16.18 0.42 -7.17
CA GLU A 239 -16.82 1.23 -6.13
C GLU A 239 -15.90 1.46 -4.92
N ILE A 240 -14.96 0.55 -4.65
CA ILE A 240 -13.97 0.70 -3.59
C ILE A 240 -12.84 1.62 -4.03
N ALA A 241 -12.44 1.60 -5.30
CA ALA A 241 -11.52 2.59 -5.84
C ALA A 241 -12.13 4.01 -5.78
N VAL A 242 -13.43 4.14 -6.07
CA VAL A 242 -14.17 5.40 -5.91
C VAL A 242 -14.21 5.84 -4.44
N SER A 243 -14.59 4.93 -3.53
CA SER A 243 -14.69 5.23 -2.09
C SER A 243 -13.34 5.61 -1.48
N MET A 244 -12.26 4.94 -1.89
CA MET A 244 -10.89 5.27 -1.48
C MET A 244 -10.50 6.68 -1.95
N ALA A 245 -10.84 7.04 -3.18
CA ALA A 245 -10.51 8.37 -3.71
C ALA A 245 -11.34 9.49 -3.04
N GLU A 246 -12.60 9.24 -2.68
CA GLU A 246 -13.39 10.17 -1.86
C GLU A 246 -12.80 10.32 -0.45
N PHE A 247 -12.43 9.20 0.19
CA PHE A 247 -11.77 9.21 1.49
C PHE A 247 -10.52 10.12 1.49
N PHE A 248 -9.66 10.00 0.48
CA PHE A 248 -8.48 10.86 0.39
C PHE A 248 -8.85 12.33 0.21
N LYS A 249 -9.82 12.63 -0.66
CA LYS A 249 -10.30 14.01 -0.87
C LYS A 249 -10.77 14.63 0.44
N ASP A 250 -11.66 13.95 1.15
CA ASP A 250 -12.21 14.44 2.42
C ASP A 250 -11.11 14.58 3.48
N SER A 251 -10.14 13.64 3.51
CA SER A 251 -9.01 13.71 4.44
C SER A 251 -8.09 14.91 4.21
N PHE A 252 -7.96 15.43 2.98
CA PHE A 252 -7.11 16.57 2.65
C PHE A 252 -7.82 17.93 2.74
N GLU A 253 -9.16 17.92 2.86
CA GLU A 253 -10.00 19.11 3.04
C GLU A 253 -10.24 19.44 4.52
N GLY A 254 -10.22 18.43 5.40
CA GLY A 254 -10.37 18.58 6.86
C GLY A 254 -9.08 18.97 7.57
#